data_AF-A0A2N5A3H9-F1
#
_entry.id   AF-A0A2N5A3H9-F1
#
_cell.length_a   1.000
_cell.length_b   1.000
_cell.length_c   1.000
_cell.angle_alpha   90.00
_cell.angle_beta   90.00
_cell.angle_gamma   90.00
#
_symmetry.space_group_name_H-M   'P 1'
#
loop_
_entity.id
_entity.type
_entity.pdbx_description
1 polymer ?
#
loop_
_entity_poly.entity_id
_entity_poly.type
_entity_poly.pdbx_seq_one_letter_code
_entity_poly.pdbx_strand_id
1 'polypeptide(L)' 'HDNSQHYSAVTEWVILSKDGQRKGRVSLFDRFTTRRSWSDSFRITQFDNAGKVVVDKLTDAL' A
#
# COMPACT_ATOMS: atom_id res chain seq x y z
N HIS A 1 7.13 -23.15 -3.75
CA HIS A 1 7.77 -21.86 -3.38
C HIS A 1 6.67 -20.84 -3.26
N ASP A 2 6.19 -20.63 -2.03
CA ASP A 2 5.30 -19.51 -1.72
C ASP A 2 6.16 -18.23 -1.81
N ASN A 3 5.80 -17.34 -2.73
CA ASN A 3 6.54 -16.11 -3.02
C ASN A 3 5.98 -14.95 -2.21
N SER A 4 5.68 -15.22 -0.94
CA SER A 4 5.22 -14.27 0.06
C SER A 4 6.40 -13.39 0.49
N GLN A 5 6.86 -12.53 -0.42
CA GLN A 5 7.62 -11.35 -0.04
C GLN A 5 6.68 -10.51 0.83
N HIS A 6 6.88 -10.62 2.15
CA HIS A 6 6.08 -9.98 3.17
C HIS A 6 6.24 -8.45 3.07
N TYR A 7 5.40 -7.82 2.24
CA TYR A 7 5.15 -6.40 2.35
C TYR A 7 4.31 -6.18 3.61
N SER A 8 4.97 -5.78 4.70
CA SER A 8 4.27 -5.33 5.91
C SER A 8 3.58 -4.01 5.58
N ALA A 9 2.27 -3.91 5.77
CA ALA A 9 1.62 -2.60 5.73
C ALA A 9 2.13 -1.80 6.93
N VAL A 10 2.80 -0.69 6.66
CA VAL A 10 3.36 0.20 7.69
C VAL A 10 2.25 1.06 8.27
N THR A 11 1.35 1.50 7.40
CA THR A 11 0.23 2.34 7.79
C THR A 11 -0.92 2.13 6.82
N GLU A 12 -2.13 2.11 7.38
CA GLU A 12 -3.36 2.07 6.61
C GLU A 12 -4.25 3.26 6.96
N TRP A 13 -4.85 3.85 5.93
CA TRP A 13 -5.84 4.90 6.07
C TRP A 13 -7.16 4.47 5.45
N VAL A 14 -8.27 4.90 6.05
CA VAL A 14 -9.60 4.71 5.48
C VAL A 14 -10.00 5.97 4.72
N ILE A 15 -10.47 5.81 3.49
CA ILE A 15 -11.06 6.92 2.74
C ILE A 15 -12.53 7.02 3.13
N LEU A 16 -12.93 8.16 3.68
CA LEU A 16 -14.32 8.46 4.00
C LEU A 16 -14.88 9.47 3.00
N SER A 17 -16.16 9.32 2.68
CA SER A 17 -16.94 10.38 2.04
C SER A 17 -17.25 11.50 3.04
N LYS A 18 -17.76 12.63 2.54
CA LYS A 18 -18.21 13.76 3.36
C LYS A 18 -19.21 13.33 4.45
N ASP A 19 -20.03 12.32 4.17
CA ASP A 19 -21.05 11.79 5.08
C ASP A 19 -20.52 10.68 6.01
N GLY A 20 -19.19 10.50 6.08
CA GLY A 20 -18.54 9.50 6.93
C GLY A 20 -18.61 8.06 6.41
N GLN A 21 -19.22 7.82 5.23
CA GLN A 21 -19.26 6.47 4.65
C GLN A 21 -17.90 6.08 4.07
N ARG A 22 -17.46 4.84 4.34
CA ARG A 22 -16.23 4.27 3.76
C ARG A 22 -16.33 4.22 2.24
N LYS A 23 -15.28 4.67 1.56
CA LYS A 23 -15.12 4.66 0.09
C LYS A 23 -13.94 3.82 -0.38
N GLY A 24 -13.04 3.46 0.53
CA GLY A 24 -11.89 2.63 0.23
C GLY A 24 -10.88 2.65 1.37
N ARG A 25 -9.66 2.26 1.04
CA ARG A 25 -8.50 2.40 1.93
C ARG A 25 -7.24 2.68 1.12
N VAL A 26 -6.25 3.27 1.76
CA VAL A 26 -4.89 3.39 1.25
C VAL A 26 -3.98 2.63 2.19
N SER A 27 -3.10 1.79 1.65
CA SER A 27 -2.07 1.09 2.41
C SER A 27 -0.70 1.55 1.93
N LEU A 28 0.15 1.94 2.87
CA LEU A 28 1.57 2.22 2.65
C LEU A 28 2.38 0.99 3.07
N PHE A 29 3.23 0.52 2.18
CA PHE A 29 4.17 -0.56 2.42
C PHE A 29 5.58 0.00 2.34
N ASP A 30 6.37 -0.21 3.39
CA ASP A 30 7.82 -0.09 3.30
C ASP A 30 8.42 -1.41 2.85
N ARG A 31 9.68 -1.37 2.49
CA ARG A 31 10.44 -2.56 2.14
C ARG A 31 11.22 -3.04 3.37
N PHE A 32 10.63 -3.91 4.18
CA PHE A 32 11.44 -4.75 5.07
C PHE A 32 12.10 -5.90 4.28
N THR A 33 13.36 -5.67 3.94
CA THR A 33 14.45 -6.65 3.78
C THR A 33 14.12 -7.97 3.05
N THR A 34 14.24 -7.97 1.72
CA THR A 34 15.05 -9.01 1.06
C THR A 34 15.58 -8.53 -0.29
N ARG A 35 16.86 -8.79 -0.48
CA ARG A 35 17.65 -8.64 -1.72
C ARG A 35 18.09 -7.21 -2.09
N ARG A 36 19.30 -6.91 -1.59
CA ARG A 36 20.25 -5.86 -2.04
C ARG A 36 20.08 -5.52 -3.51
N SER A 37 19.75 -4.27 -3.84
CA SER A 37 20.12 -3.51 -5.07
C SER A 37 19.09 -2.48 -5.54
N TRP A 38 17.93 -2.35 -4.88
CA TRP A 38 16.95 -1.32 -5.23
C TRP A 38 16.76 -0.39 -4.03
N SER A 39 16.72 0.92 -4.30
CA SER A 39 16.58 2.04 -3.37
C SER A 39 15.44 1.83 -2.36
N ASP A 40 15.44 2.61 -1.28
CA ASP A 40 14.41 2.66 -0.23
C ASP A 40 13.03 3.08 -0.81
N SER A 41 12.45 2.24 -1.65
CA SER A 41 11.19 2.51 -2.33
C SER A 41 10.01 2.10 -1.44
N PHE A 42 9.05 3.01 -1.34
CA PHE A 42 7.75 2.81 -0.74
C PHE A 42 6.72 2.44 -1.79
N ARG A 43 5.75 1.60 -1.42
CA ARG A 43 4.59 1.29 -2.26
C ARG A 43 3.33 1.84 -1.62
N ILE A 44 2.58 2.63 -2.37
CA ILE A 44 1.28 3.15 -1.98
C ILE A 44 0.23 2.47 -2.84
N THR A 45 -0.69 1.76 -2.21
CA THR A 45 -1.78 1.07 -2.90
C THR A 45 -3.12 1.57 -2.38
N GLN A 46 -3.99 2.01 -3.29
CA GLN A 46 -5.36 2.38 -2.97
C GLN A 46 -6.32 1.27 -3.41
N PHE A 47 -7.25 0.96 -2.53
CA PHE A 47 -8.32 0.01 -2.76
C PHE A 47 -9.66 0.72 -2.73
N ASP A 48 -10.57 0.33 -3.62
CA ASP A 48 -11.98 0.71 -3.51
C ASP A 48 -12.69 -0.10 -2.40
N ASN A 49 -13.99 0.12 -2.24
CA ASN A 49 -14.81 -0.59 -1.26
C ASN A 49 -14.93 -2.10 -1.52
N ALA A 50 -14.75 -2.57 -2.75
CA ALA A 50 -14.76 -3.99 -3.09
C ALA A 50 -13.40 -4.66 -2.84
N GLY A 51 -12.38 -3.89 -2.41
CA GLY A 51 -11.02 -4.36 -2.24
C GLY A 51 -10.24 -4.45 -3.55
N LYS A 52 -10.75 -3.88 -4.64
CA LYS A 52 -10.02 -3.81 -5.91
C LYS A 52 -8.98 -2.70 -5.85
N VAL A 53 -7.78 -3.00 -6.32
CA VAL A 53 -6.72 -1.99 -6.49
C VAL A 53 -7.12 -1.01 -7.58
N VAL A 54 -7.20 0.27 -7.20
CA VAL A 54 -7.51 1.38 -8.12
C VAL A 54 -6.29 2.31 -8.33
N VAL A 55 -5.32 2.28 -7.42
CA VAL A 55 -4.02 2.94 -7.58
C VAL A 55 -2.95 2.02 -7.02
N ASP A 56 -1.83 1.92 -7.73
CA ASP A 56 -0.62 1.24 -7.27
C ASP A 56 0.61 2.03 -7.72
N LYS A 57 1.37 2.57 -6.76
CA LYS A 57 2.50 3.46 -7.05
C LYS A 57 3.71 3.10 -6.21
N LEU A 58 4.85 2.95 -6.90
CA LEU A 58 6.16 2.87 -6.28
C LEU A 58 6.79 4.27 -6.26
N THR A 59 7.39 4.66 -5.13
CA THR A 59 8.04 5.97 -4.97
C THR A 59 9.22 5.86 -4.02
N ASP A 60 10.33 6.54 -4.32
CA ASP A 60 11.48 6.64 -3.41
C ASP A 60 11.35 7.84 -2.44
N ALA A 61 10.21 8.54 -2.47
CA ALA A 61 9.89 9.69 -1.62
C ALA A 61 8.44 9.65 -1.15
N LEU A 62 8.22 9.99 0.13
CA LEU A 62 6.89 10.10 0.77
C LEU A 62 6.44 11.56 0.91
#